data_AF-A0A0D6KP01-F1
#
_entry.id   AF-A0A0D6KP01-F1
#
_cell.length_a   1.000
_cell.length_b   1.000
_cell.length_c   1.000
_cell.angle_alpha   90.00
_cell.angle_beta   90.00
_cell.angle_gamma   90.00
#
_symmetry.space_group_name_H-M   'P 1'
#
loop_
_entity.id
_entity.type
_entity.pdbx_description
1 polymer ?
#
loop_
_entity_poly.entity_id
_entity_poly.type
_entity_poly.pdbx_seq_one_letter_code
_entity_poly.pdbx_strand_id
1 'polypeptide(L)'
;MTNDKGQTTMLPSSSYNFPGEQILHIPLSDRWLIYQRLQDLMIDCSCLADGSLRVQVNNRREALLIRSTVMQFLASRQELVDWLERCWPDSAEL
;
A
#
# COMPACT_ATOMS: atom_id res chain seq x y z
N MET A 1 19.00 -21.26 14.24
CA MET A 1 17.75 -20.77 14.87
C MET A 1 17.21 -19.65 14.00
N THR A 2 15.91 -19.72 13.73
CA THR A 2 15.15 -18.96 12.74
C THR A 2 15.17 -17.46 13.00
N ASN A 3 15.43 -16.70 11.94
CA ASN A 3 15.50 -15.25 11.96
C ASN A 3 14.08 -14.67 12.05
N ASP A 4 13.90 -13.83 13.07
CA ASP A 4 12.77 -12.93 13.29
C ASP A 4 12.64 -11.98 12.08
N LYS A 5 11.71 -12.28 11.18
CA LYS A 5 11.26 -11.35 10.15
C LYS A 5 10.01 -10.69 10.70
N GLY A 6 10.17 -9.41 11.05
CA GLY A 6 9.11 -8.52 11.47
C GLY A 6 7.86 -8.71 10.62
N GLN A 7 6.75 -8.90 11.33
CA GLN A 7 5.43 -9.01 10.75
C GLN A 7 5.09 -7.67 10.07
N THR A 8 5.38 -7.58 8.77
CA THR A 8 4.71 -6.61 7.91
C THR A 8 3.28 -7.08 7.81
N THR A 9 2.37 -6.42 8.54
CA THR A 9 0.93 -6.63 8.41
C THR A 9 0.53 -6.28 6.97
N MET A 10 0.56 -7.27 6.09
CA MET A 10 -0.06 -7.18 4.78
C MET A 10 -1.55 -7.00 5.00
N LEU A 11 -2.08 -5.87 4.53
CA LEU A 11 -3.52 -5.62 4.49
C LEU A 11 -4.21 -6.81 3.80
N PRO A 12 -5.32 -7.32 4.35
CA PRO A 12 -5.94 -8.56 3.89
C PRO A 12 -6.40 -8.44 2.44
N SER A 13 -6.21 -9.53 1.71
CA SER A 13 -6.68 -9.72 0.35
C SER A 13 -8.20 -9.54 0.25
N SER A 14 -8.62 -8.70 -0.69
CA SER A 14 -9.97 -8.58 -1.25
C SER A 14 -11.13 -8.42 -0.26
N SER A 15 -11.36 -7.18 0.18
CA SER A 15 -12.72 -6.64 0.22
C SER A 15 -12.64 -5.18 -0.23
N TYR A 16 -13.51 -4.82 -1.16
CA TYR A 16 -13.62 -3.50 -1.78
C TYR A 16 -13.56 -2.44 -0.69
N ASN A 17 -12.44 -1.71 -0.60
CA ASN A 17 -12.28 -0.60 0.34
C ASN A 17 -13.41 0.40 0.06
N PHE A 18 -14.37 0.46 0.97
CA PHE A 18 -15.38 1.49 0.97
C PHE A 18 -14.68 2.84 1.17
N PRO A 19 -15.23 3.93 0.60
CA PRO A 19 -14.67 5.24 0.82
C PRO A 19 -14.53 5.54 2.31
N GLY A 20 -13.38 6.01 2.76
CA GLY A 20 -13.13 6.23 4.17
C GLY A 20 -11.67 6.41 4.54
N GLU A 21 -11.47 6.70 5.82
CA GLU A 21 -10.16 6.91 6.42
C GLU A 21 -9.49 5.56 6.69
N GLN A 22 -8.23 5.43 6.29
CA GLN A 22 -7.42 4.23 6.48
C GLN A 22 -6.09 4.60 7.15
N ILE A 23 -5.66 3.78 8.11
CA ILE A 23 -4.40 3.96 8.82
C ILE A 23 -3.39 2.95 8.28
N LEU A 24 -2.25 3.47 7.82
CA LEU A 24 -1.14 2.69 7.30
C LEU A 24 0.00 2.68 8.32
N HIS A 25 0.38 1.47 8.74
CA HIS A 25 1.56 1.25 9.58
C HIS A 25 2.78 1.11 8.68
N ILE A 26 3.59 2.16 8.63
CA ILE A 26 4.75 2.27 7.74
C ILE A 26 6.01 2.47 8.59
N PRO A 27 7.13 1.80 8.28
CA PRO A 27 8.42 2.08 8.90
C PRO A 27 8.77 3.57 8.83
N LEU A 28 9.35 4.11 9.91
CA LEU A 28 9.65 5.53 10.03
C LEU A 28 10.55 6.06 8.90
N SER A 29 11.48 5.21 8.44
CA SER A 29 12.43 5.47 7.34
C SER A 29 11.75 5.75 6.01
N ASP A 30 10.70 5.00 5.71
CA ASP A 30 10.03 5.00 4.40
C ASP A 30 8.84 5.94 4.36
N ARG A 31 8.33 6.33 5.54
CA ARG A 31 7.15 7.17 5.70
C ARG A 31 7.22 8.48 4.92
N TRP A 32 8.35 9.19 4.99
CA TRP A 32 8.48 10.49 4.32
C TRP A 32 8.39 10.35 2.80
N LEU A 33 9.03 9.32 2.24
CA LEU A 33 9.01 9.05 0.80
C LEU A 33 7.61 8.65 0.34
N ILE A 34 6.92 7.79 1.09
CA ILE A 34 5.55 7.38 0.79
C ILE A 34 4.60 8.59 0.89
N TYR A 35 4.69 9.37 1.98
CA TYR A 35 3.88 10.57 2.18
C TYR A 35 4.04 11.56 1.02
N GLN A 36 5.28 11.87 0.64
CA GLN A 36 5.55 12.77 -0.48
C GLN A 36 4.94 12.24 -1.78
N ARG A 37 5.07 10.94 -2.07
CA ARG A 37 4.49 10.37 -3.29
C ARG A 37 2.97 10.36 -3.28
N LEU A 38 2.32 10.14 -2.14
CA LEU A 38 0.86 10.26 -2.06
C LEU A 38 0.41 11.71 -2.29
N GLN A 39 1.14 12.69 -1.77
CA GLN A 39 0.87 14.11 -2.06
C GLN A 39 1.04 14.46 -3.54
N ASP A 40 2.11 13.98 -4.18
CA ASP A 40 2.36 14.20 -5.62
C ASP A 40 1.21 13.62 -6.48
N LEU A 41 0.55 12.58 -5.99
CA LEU A 41 -0.63 11.94 -6.60
C LEU A 41 -1.96 12.59 -6.22
N MET A 42 -1.93 13.70 -5.47
CA MET A 42 -3.10 14.41 -4.95
C MET A 42 -4.00 13.53 -4.05
N ILE A 43 -3.39 12.64 -3.27
CA ILE A 43 -4.09 11.79 -2.30
C ILE A 43 -4.05 12.46 -0.93
N ASP A 44 -5.23 12.67 -0.34
CA ASP A 44 -5.39 13.24 0.99
C ASP A 44 -4.76 12.31 2.04
N CYS A 45 -3.68 12.79 2.68
CA CYS A 45 -2.95 12.04 3.69
C CYS A 45 -2.30 12.94 4.75
N SER A 46 -2.10 12.39 5.96
CA SER A 46 -1.47 13.09 7.07
C SER A 46 -0.72 12.13 7.99
N CYS A 47 0.38 12.61 8.59
CA CYS A 47 1.10 11.84 9.60
C CYS A 47 0.48 12.09 10.99
N LEU A 48 0.22 11.01 11.71
CA LEU A 48 -0.28 11.07 13.09
C LEU A 48 0.87 11.13 14.10
N ALA A 49 0.55 11.55 15.33
CA ALA A 49 1.53 11.70 16.41
C ALA A 49 2.18 10.37 16.83
N ASP A 50 1.49 9.25 16.61
CA ASP A 50 2.02 7.89 16.84
C ASP A 50 2.95 7.40 15.71
N GLY A 51 3.15 8.22 14.68
CA GLY A 51 4.01 7.91 13.55
C GLY A 51 3.33 7.14 12.42
N SER A 52 2.05 6.79 12.55
CA SER A 52 1.27 6.17 11.48
C SER A 52 0.89 7.18 10.39
N LEU A 53 0.61 6.67 9.18
CA LEU A 53 0.18 7.47 8.06
C LEU A 53 -1.32 7.27 7.83
N ARG A 54 -2.10 8.33 8.02
CA ARG A 54 -3.53 8.37 7.74
C ARG A 54 -3.73 8.76 6.29
N VAL A 55 -4.57 8.01 5.57
CA VAL A 55 -4.94 8.28 4.18
C VAL A 55 -6.45 8.25 4.03
N GLN A 56 -6.99 9.13 3.21
CA GLN A 56 -8.39 9.10 2.82
C GLN A 56 -8.51 8.37 1.48
N VAL A 57 -9.35 7.33 1.45
CA VAL A 57 -9.67 6.59 0.22
C VAL A 57 -11.03 7.06 -0.25
N ASN A 58 -11.12 7.78 -1.36
CA ASN A 58 -12.40 8.26 -1.88
C ASN A 58 -12.99 7.36 -2.96
N ASN A 59 -12.15 6.60 -3.65
CA ASN A 59 -12.56 5.75 -4.77
C ASN A 59 -11.58 4.59 -4.99
N ARG A 60 -11.97 3.66 -5.86
CA ARG A 60 -11.16 2.47 -6.19
C ARG A 60 -9.79 2.82 -6.79
N ARG A 61 -9.70 3.92 -7.54
CA ARG A 61 -8.44 4.36 -8.16
C ARG A 61 -7.46 4.82 -7.08
N GLU A 62 -7.90 5.61 -6.11
CA GLU A 62 -7.07 6.01 -4.98
C GLU A 62 -6.64 4.81 -4.14
N ALA A 63 -7.54 3.86 -3.86
CA ALA A 63 -7.18 2.62 -3.16
C ALA A 63 -6.05 1.87 -3.89
N LEU A 64 -6.13 1.78 -5.22
CA LEU A 64 -5.09 1.14 -6.04
C LEU A 64 -3.78 1.91 -5.98
N LEU A 65 -3.82 3.23 -6.17
CA LEU A 65 -2.63 4.09 -6.14
C LEU A 65 -1.93 4.03 -4.78
N ILE A 66 -2.68 4.15 -3.68
CA ILE A 66 -2.15 4.03 -2.32
C ILE A 66 -1.41 2.71 -2.16
N ARG A 67 -2.05 1.60 -2.53
CA ARG A 67 -1.45 0.28 -2.40
C ARG A 67 -0.20 0.13 -3.27
N SER A 68 -0.25 0.58 -4.52
CA SER A 68 0.90 0.56 -5.43
C SER A 68 2.06 1.38 -4.88
N THR A 69 1.81 2.59 -4.38
CA THR A 69 2.83 3.45 -3.77
C THR A 69 3.44 2.77 -2.56
N VAL A 70 2.64 2.26 -1.62
CA VAL A 70 3.17 1.59 -0.42
C VAL A 70 4.03 0.38 -0.79
N MET A 71 3.55 -0.45 -1.72
CA MET A 71 4.27 -1.65 -2.16
C MET A 71 5.60 -1.32 -2.85
N GLN A 72 5.70 -0.21 -3.59
CA GLN A 72 6.95 0.20 -4.24
C GLN A 72 8.12 0.41 -3.28
N PHE A 73 7.83 0.80 -2.03
CA PHE A 73 8.86 1.04 -1.02
C PHE A 73 9.03 -0.14 -0.06
N LEU A 74 7.95 -0.85 0.28
CA LEU A 74 7.96 -1.86 1.34
C LEU A 74 8.14 -3.29 0.84
N ALA A 75 7.78 -3.57 -0.41
CA ALA A 75 7.83 -4.92 -0.95
C ALA A 75 9.14 -5.19 -1.67
N SER A 76 9.59 -6.44 -1.62
CA SER A 76 10.67 -6.88 -2.50
C SER A 76 10.24 -6.82 -3.96
N ARG A 77 11.23 -6.79 -4.86
CA ARG A 77 10.97 -6.83 -6.31
C ARG A 77 10.14 -8.06 -6.72
N GLN A 78 10.35 -9.21 -6.08
CA GLN A 78 9.57 -10.42 -6.39
C GLN A 78 8.11 -10.27 -5.98
N GLU A 79 7.85 -9.76 -4.77
CA GLU A 79 6.48 -9.53 -4.30
C GLU A 79 5.72 -8.52 -5.18
N LEU A 80 6.41 -7.53 -5.73
CA LEU A 80 5.84 -6.61 -6.72
C LEU A 80 5.46 -7.32 -8.01
N VAL A 81 6.34 -8.18 -8.54
CA VAL A 81 6.08 -8.97 -9.76
C VAL A 81 4.91 -9.93 -9.54
N ASP A 82 4.96 -10.73 -8.47
CA ASP A 82 3.90 -11.69 -8.12
C ASP A 82 2.54 -10.99 -7.97
N TRP A 83 2.53 -9.77 -7.45
CA TRP A 83 1.31 -8.98 -7.34
C TRP A 83 0.80 -8.49 -8.69
N LEU A 84 1.69 -7.96 -9.55
CA LEU A 84 1.31 -7.53 -10.89
C LEU A 84 0.73 -8.69 -11.70
N GLU A 85 1.31 -9.87 -11.59
CA GLU A 85 0.81 -11.09 -12.24
C GLU A 85 -0.61 -11.44 -11.77
N ARG A 86 -0.92 -11.30 -10.48
CA ARG A 86 -2.28 -11.54 -9.94
C ARG A 86 -3.30 -10.47 -10.34
N CYS A 87 -2.83 -9.27 -10.68
CA CYS A 87 -3.70 -8.19 -11.14
C CYS A 87 -4.00 -8.27 -12.64
N TRP A 88 -3.22 -9.05 -13.39
CA TRP A 88 -3.55 -9.36 -14.76
C TRP A 88 -4.64 -10.44 -14.74
N PRO A 89 -5.87 -10.17 -15.22
CA PRO A 89 -6.81 -11.26 -15.47
C PRO A 89 -6.14 -12.21 -16.47
N ASP A 90 -6.23 -13.52 -16.27
CA ASP A 90 -5.74 -14.49 -17.25
C ASP A 90 -6.22 -14.06 -18.63
N SER A 91 -5.32 -13.52 -19.46
CA SER A 91 -5.62 -13.21 -20.87
C SER A 91 -5.65 -14.50 -21.70
N ALA A 92 -5.93 -15.64 -21.04
CA ALA A 92 -5.94 -16.98 -21.55
C ALA A 92 -7.37 -17.53 -21.57
N GLU A 93 -8.28 -16.76 -22.17
CA GLU A 93 -9.42 -17.35 -22.89
C GLU A 93 -9.34 -16.85 -24.35
N LEU A 94 -8.61 -17.60 -25.17
CA LEU A 94 -8.75 -17.65 -26.63
C LEU A 94 -8.95 -19.10 -27.05
#